data_AF-A0A7W1KCX8-F1
#
_entry.id   AF-A0A7W1KCX8-F1
#
_cell.length_a   1.000
_cell.length_b   1.000
_cell.length_c   1.000
_cell.angle_alpha   90.00
_cell.angle_beta   90.00
_cell.angle_gamma   90.00
#
_symmetry.space_group_name_H-M   'P 1'
#
loop_
_entity.id
_entity.type
_entity.pdbx_description
1 polymer ?
#
loop_
_entity_poly.entity_id
_entity_poly.type
_entity_poly.pdbx_seq_one_letter_code
_entity_poly.pdbx_strand_id
1 'polypeptide(L)'
;MRARIDISEVEASTKIRAKYLRALENEEWDLLPGPTYVKSFLRTYAESLDLDAKLLVDEYKLRHERLSEVEMQPISAAAPGRERRRQGPLIPRWVTIAAIFAALIVTLSLLGGEDPQEPVAPPPPPQTTTTRAAT
;
A
#
# COMPACT_ATOMS: atom_id res chain seq x y z
N MET A 1 -1.73 15.81 5.92
CA MET A 1 -0.89 15.80 7.14
C MET A 1 -0.76 14.35 7.60
N ARG A 2 0.45 13.82 7.78
CA ARG A 2 0.63 12.49 8.38
C ARG A 2 0.45 12.66 9.90
N ALA A 3 -0.63 12.14 10.45
CA ALA A 3 -0.79 12.12 11.90
C ALA A 3 0.34 11.26 12.49
N ARG A 4 1.13 11.82 13.42
CA ARG A 4 2.01 11.02 14.27
C ARG A 4 1.10 10.34 15.29
N ILE A 5 0.70 9.11 15.03
CA ILE A 5 0.01 8.28 16.01
C ILE A 5 1.06 7.80 17.01
N ASP A 6 0.87 8.08 18.29
CA ASP A 6 1.74 7.55 19.33
C ASP A 6 1.25 6.14 19.72
N ILE A 7 2.09 5.15 19.44
CA ILE A 7 1.81 3.74 19.74
C ILE A 7 1.52 3.49 21.22
N SER A 8 2.10 4.32 22.12
CA SER A 8 1.90 4.20 23.56
C SER A 8 0.51 4.66 24.00
N GLU A 9 -0.03 5.68 23.32
CA GLU A 9 -1.39 6.16 23.54
C GLU A 9 -2.41 5.11 23.06
N VAL A 10 -2.16 4.51 21.90
CA VAL A 10 -3.03 3.45 21.38
C VAL A 10 -2.94 2.18 22.22
N GLU A 11 -1.76 1.82 22.72
CA GLU A 11 -1.61 0.72 23.70
C GLU A 11 -2.41 1.00 24.98
N ALA A 12 -2.36 2.24 25.48
CA ALA A 12 -3.09 2.64 26.68
C ALA A 12 -4.62 2.59 26.49
N SER A 13 -5.13 3.01 25.33
CA SER A 13 -6.56 3.05 25.04
C SER A 13 -7.13 1.68 24.68
N THR A 14 -6.43 0.91 23.84
CA THR A 14 -6.90 -0.39 23.32
C THR A 14 -6.53 -1.58 24.20
N LYS A 15 -5.53 -1.40 25.08
CA LYS A 15 -4.89 -2.49 25.87
C LYS A 15 -4.21 -3.56 25.01
N ILE A 16 -4.00 -3.29 23.72
CA ILE A 16 -3.20 -4.14 22.84
C ILE A 16 -1.75 -3.76 23.04
N ARG A 17 -0.91 -4.75 23.38
CA ARG A 17 0.53 -4.53 23.59
C ARG A 17 1.16 -3.84 22.38
N ALA A 18 2.02 -2.85 22.59
CA ALA A 18 2.64 -2.08 21.51
C ALA A 18 3.42 -2.95 20.51
N LYS A 19 3.96 -4.10 20.94
CA LYS A 19 4.60 -5.06 20.03
C LYS A 19 3.64 -5.62 18.97
N TYR A 20 2.37 -5.81 19.30
CA TYR A 20 1.36 -6.34 18.38
C TYR A 20 0.80 -5.22 17.50
N LEU A 21 0.65 -4.01 18.03
CA LEU A 21 0.27 -2.85 17.22
C LEU A 21 1.33 -2.56 16.14
N ARG A 22 2.61 -2.60 16.48
CA ARG A 22 3.71 -2.51 15.50
C ARG A 22 3.68 -3.64 14.48
N ALA A 23 3.41 -4.86 14.91
CA ALA A 23 3.29 -5.99 13.99
C ALA A 23 2.12 -5.81 13.01
N LEU A 24 0.98 -5.24 13.44
CA LEU A 24 -0.13 -4.88 12.54
C LEU A 24 0.30 -3.81 11.52
N GLU A 25 1.02 -2.77 11.96
CA GLU A 25 1.48 -1.69 11.07
C GLU A 25 2.51 -2.16 10.03
N ASN A 26 3.35 -3.13 10.40
CA ASN A 26 4.38 -3.71 9.53
C ASN A 26 3.91 -4.94 8.74
N GLU A 27 2.63 -5.32 8.85
CA GLU A 27 2.07 -6.55 8.26
C GLU A 27 2.84 -7.84 8.67
N GLU A 28 3.41 -7.86 9.88
CA GLU A 28 4.15 -9.00 10.45
C GLU A 28 3.18 -9.97 11.15
N TRP A 29 2.31 -10.62 10.37
CA TRP A 29 1.21 -11.44 10.88
C TRP A 29 1.67 -12.63 11.74
N ASP A 30 2.86 -13.17 11.48
CA ASP A 30 3.44 -14.31 12.21
C ASP A 30 3.80 -13.99 13.67
N LEU A 31 3.96 -12.71 14.02
CA LEU A 31 4.24 -12.29 15.39
C LEU A 31 2.97 -12.15 16.24
N LEU A 32 1.79 -12.26 15.62
CA LEU A 32 0.51 -12.14 16.28
C LEU A 32 0.08 -13.50 16.86
N PRO A 33 -0.71 -13.54 17.95
CA PRO A 33 -1.09 -14.79 18.61
C PRO A 33 -1.95 -15.76 17.77
N GLY A 34 -2.42 -15.34 16.61
CA GLY A 34 -3.21 -16.16 15.69
C GLY A 34 -4.26 -15.33 14.92
N PRO A 35 -4.83 -15.88 13.82
CA PRO A 35 -5.68 -15.16 12.87
C PRO A 35 -6.97 -14.59 13.48
N THR A 36 -7.51 -15.23 14.51
CA THR A 36 -8.66 -14.72 15.27
C THR A 36 -8.29 -13.41 15.98
N TYR A 37 -7.11 -13.35 16.60
CA TYR A 37 -6.61 -12.17 17.30
C TYR A 37 -6.31 -11.02 16.33
N VAL A 38 -5.80 -11.34 15.13
CA VAL A 38 -5.54 -10.32 14.10
C VAL A 38 -6.81 -9.55 13.78
N LYS A 39 -7.92 -10.24 13.52
CA LYS A 39 -9.21 -9.61 13.21
C LYS A 39 -9.74 -8.76 14.36
N SER A 40 -9.59 -9.22 15.61
CA SER A 40 -9.99 -8.41 16.77
C SER A 40 -9.12 -7.17 16.92
N PHE A 41 -7.80 -7.30 16.74
CA PHE A 41 -6.87 -6.18 16.89
C PHE A 41 -7.05 -5.16 15.78
N LEU A 42 -7.24 -5.58 14.52
CA LEU A 42 -7.56 -4.68 13.41
C LEU A 42 -8.84 -3.88 13.68
N ARG A 43 -9.87 -4.52 14.23
CA ARG A 43 -11.11 -3.85 14.61
C ARG A 43 -10.88 -2.79 15.68
N THR A 44 -10.29 -3.18 16.81
CA THR A 44 -10.05 -2.28 17.94
C THR A 44 -9.08 -1.15 17.58
N TYR A 45 -8.06 -1.43 16.76
CA TYR A 45 -7.12 -0.43 16.26
C TYR A 45 -7.83 0.59 15.36
N ALA A 46 -8.62 0.14 14.40
CA ALA A 46 -9.40 1.01 13.54
C ALA A 46 -10.40 1.87 14.33
N GLU A 47 -11.13 1.28 15.27
CA GLU A 47 -12.05 2.01 16.15
C GLU A 47 -11.33 3.08 16.99
N SER A 48 -10.12 2.80 17.49
CA SER A 48 -9.32 3.78 18.25
C SER A 48 -8.83 4.97 17.42
N LEU A 49 -8.78 4.81 16.10
CA LEU A 49 -8.34 5.82 15.14
C LEU A 49 -9.48 6.42 14.31
N ASP A 50 -10.73 6.08 14.65
CA ASP A 50 -11.94 6.49 13.92
C ASP A 50 -11.91 6.09 12.43
N LEU A 51 -11.39 4.89 12.15
CA LEU A 51 -11.31 4.29 10.81
C LEU A 51 -12.40 3.23 10.60
N ASP A 52 -12.68 2.90 9.34
CA ASP A 52 -13.61 1.81 9.00
C ASP A 52 -13.00 0.44 9.32
N ALA A 53 -13.33 -0.06 10.52
CA ALA A 53 -12.92 -1.37 11.00
C ALA A 53 -13.38 -2.53 10.08
N LYS A 54 -14.53 -2.40 9.41
CA LYS A 54 -15.04 -3.43 8.52
C LYS A 54 -14.15 -3.54 7.28
N LEU A 55 -13.76 -2.40 6.70
CA LEU A 55 -12.89 -2.36 5.54
C LEU A 55 -11.53 -3.02 5.81
N LEU A 56 -10.87 -2.70 6.93
CA LEU A 56 -9.58 -3.30 7.29
C LEU A 56 -9.67 -4.81 7.50
N VAL A 57 -10.69 -5.26 8.23
CA VAL A 57 -10.88 -6.69 8.50
C VAL A 57 -11.19 -7.45 7.21
N ASP A 58 -12.00 -6.89 6.31
CA ASP A 58 -12.34 -7.54 5.05
C ASP A 58 -11.11 -7.63 4.13
N GLU A 59 -10.28 -6.59 4.07
CA GLU A 59 -9.01 -6.62 3.32
C GLU A 59 -8.07 -7.72 3.84
N TYR A 60 -7.92 -7.84 5.16
CA TYR A 60 -7.14 -8.90 5.78
C TYR A 60 -7.66 -10.29 5.40
N LYS A 61 -8.99 -10.50 5.44
CA LYS A 61 -9.60 -11.78 5.05
C LYS A 61 -9.36 -12.12 3.58
N LEU A 62 -9.51 -11.13 2.70
CA LEU A 62 -9.29 -11.27 1.26
C LEU A 62 -7.86 -11.73 0.94
N ARG A 63 -6.87 -11.18 1.65
CA ARG A 63 -5.45 -11.49 1.43
C ARG A 63 -4.98 -12.76 2.13
N HIS A 64 -5.41 -13.00 3.36
CA HIS A 64 -4.81 -14.04 4.21
C HIS A 64 -5.71 -15.26 4.41
N GLU A 65 -7.03 -15.12 4.57
CA GLU A 65 -7.91 -16.29 4.80
C GLU A 65 -8.15 -17.10 3.52
N ARG A 66 -8.25 -16.45 2.35
CA ARG A 66 -8.41 -17.16 1.08
C ARG A 66 -7.18 -18.01 0.72
N LEU A 67 -5.99 -17.62 1.18
CA LEU A 67 -4.77 -18.42 1.01
C LEU A 67 -4.74 -19.61 1.98
N SER A 68 -5.12 -19.38 3.25
CA SER A 68 -5.15 -20.43 4.28
C SER A 68 -6.16 -21.56 3.99
N GLU A 69 -7.34 -21.24 3.43
CA GLU A 69 -8.37 -22.24 3.10
C GLU A 69 -7.97 -23.13 1.92
N VAL A 70 -7.12 -22.63 1.01
CA VAL A 70 -6.58 -23.42 -0.11
C VAL A 70 -5.46 -24.36 0.36
N GLU A 71 -4.68 -23.95 1.37
CA GLU A 71 -3.57 -24.76 1.92
C GLU A 71 -4.06 -25.88 2.86
N MET A 72 -5.24 -25.70 3.48
CA MET A 72 -5.80 -26.63 4.45
C MET A 72 -6.87 -27.57 3.89
N GLN A 73 -6.74 -28.01 2.64
CA GLN A 73 -7.46 -29.19 2.16
C GLN A 73 -6.66 -30.47 2.49
N PRO A 74 -6.94 -31.16 3.61
CA PRO A 74 -6.54 -32.55 3.73
C PRO A 74 -7.24 -33.33 2.61
N ILE A 75 -6.49 -34.13 1.86
CA ILE A 75 -7.03 -35.14 0.95
C ILE A 75 -7.84 -36.13 1.81
N SER A 76 -9.13 -35.87 2.01
CA SER A 76 -10.05 -36.82 2.61
C SER A 76 -11.34 -36.83 1.78
N ALA A 77 -11.72 -38.04 1.42
CA ALA A 77 -12.65 -38.38 0.36
C ALA A 77 -14.11 -37.92 0.58
N ALA A 78 -14.78 -37.71 -0.56
CA ALA A 78 -16.22 -37.87 -0.82
C ALA A 78 -17.23 -36.83 -0.25
N ALA A 79 -17.48 -35.79 -1.07
CA ALA A 79 -18.76 -35.37 -1.69
C ALA A 79 -20.05 -35.11 -0.85
N PRO A 80 -21.09 -34.43 -1.40
CA PRO A 80 -21.11 -33.27 -2.30
C PRO A 80 -22.11 -32.17 -1.83
N GLY A 81 -22.02 -30.96 -2.40
CA GLY A 81 -23.19 -30.09 -2.53
C GLY A 81 -22.99 -28.62 -2.18
N ARG A 82 -22.69 -27.80 -3.19
CA ARG A 82 -23.53 -26.63 -3.46
C ARG A 82 -23.28 -26.08 -4.85
N GLU A 83 -24.31 -26.27 -5.66
CA GLU A 83 -24.58 -25.54 -6.88
C GLU A 83 -24.59 -24.03 -6.60
N ARG A 84 -23.68 -23.28 -7.23
CA ARG A 84 -23.92 -21.88 -7.61
C ARG A 84 -23.12 -21.53 -8.85
N ARG A 85 -23.70 -21.95 -9.97
CA ARG A 85 -23.55 -21.35 -11.29
C ARG A 85 -23.71 -19.83 -11.19
N ARG A 86 -22.64 -19.05 -11.39
CA ARG A 86 -22.70 -17.71 -11.99
C ARG A 86 -21.46 -17.44 -12.83
N GLN A 87 -21.67 -17.48 -14.14
CA GLN A 87 -20.80 -16.94 -15.16
C GLN A 87 -20.55 -15.45 -14.85
N GLY A 88 -19.29 -15.02 -14.86
CA GLY A 88 -18.85 -13.62 -14.78
C GLY A 88 -18.04 -13.25 -16.02
N PRO A 89 -17.98 -11.96 -16.41
CA PRO A 89 -17.67 -11.55 -17.77
C PRO A 89 -16.23 -11.82 -18.20
N LEU A 90 -16.07 -12.00 -19.52
CA LEU A 90 -14.90 -12.46 -20.28
C LEU A 90 -13.66 -11.54 -20.23
N ILE A 91 -13.66 -10.50 -19.39
CA ILE A 91 -12.51 -9.60 -19.28
C ILE A 91 -11.81 -9.90 -17.96
N PRO A 92 -10.63 -10.52 -18.01
CA PRO A 92 -9.94 -10.94 -16.81
C PRO A 92 -9.49 -9.69 -16.02
N ARG A 93 -9.77 -9.68 -14.72
CA ARG A 93 -9.71 -8.50 -13.84
C ARG A 93 -8.35 -7.79 -13.79
N TRP A 94 -7.28 -8.47 -14.20
CA TRP A 94 -5.95 -7.88 -14.36
C TRP A 94 -5.91 -6.81 -15.48
N VAL A 95 -6.71 -6.97 -16.53
CA VAL A 95 -6.80 -5.99 -17.63
C VAL A 95 -7.46 -4.69 -17.14
N THR A 96 -8.47 -4.78 -16.27
CA THR A 96 -9.09 -3.59 -15.66
C THR A 96 -8.16 -2.88 -14.69
N ILE A 97 -7.38 -3.63 -13.90
CA ILE A 97 -6.40 -3.07 -12.96
C ILE A 97 -5.24 -2.42 -13.71
N ALA A 98 -4.74 -3.06 -14.78
CA ALA A 98 -3.70 -2.50 -15.63
C ALA A 98 -4.13 -1.21 -16.34
N ALA A 99 -5.38 -1.12 -16.79
CA ALA A 99 -5.92 0.08 -17.42
C ALA A 99 -6.01 1.27 -16.44
N ILE A 100 -6.43 1.02 -15.19
CA ILE A 100 -6.51 2.06 -14.14
C ILE A 100 -5.11 2.53 -13.75
N PHE A 101 -4.15 1.62 -13.62
CA PHE A 101 -2.77 1.94 -13.28
C PHE A 101 -2.08 2.75 -14.39
N ALA A 102 -2.28 2.36 -15.66
CA ALA A 102 -1.77 3.11 -16.81
C ALA A 102 -2.37 4.52 -16.89
N ALA A 103 -3.67 4.68 -16.62
CA ALA A 103 -4.32 5.99 -16.60
C ALA A 103 -3.75 6.89 -15.49
N LEU A 104 -3.46 6.34 -14.30
CA LEU A 104 -2.83 7.04 -13.18
C LEU A 104 -1.39 7.49 -13.50
N ILE A 105 -0.60 6.67 -14.20
CA ILE A 105 0.77 7.02 -14.61
C ILE A 105 0.76 8.15 -15.65
N VAL A 106 -0.15 8.10 -16.62
CA VAL A 106 -0.27 9.12 -17.67
C VAL A 106 -0.69 10.45 -17.09
N THR A 107 -1.70 10.47 -16.20
CA THR A 107 -2.12 11.71 -15.53
C THR A 107 -1.02 12.29 -14.64
N LEU A 108 -0.27 11.44 -13.93
CA LEU A 108 0.85 11.88 -13.08
C LEU A 108 2.03 12.42 -13.92
N SER A 109 2.33 11.79 -15.07
CA SER A 109 3.39 12.23 -15.99
C SER A 109 3.05 13.53 -16.71
N LEU A 110 1.75 13.79 -16.95
CA LEU A 110 1.28 15.03 -17.57
C LEU A 110 1.19 16.21 -16.57
N LEU A 111 1.12 15.95 -15.26
CA LEU A 111 1.06 16.99 -14.22
C LEU A 111 2.42 17.35 -13.61
N GLY A 112 3.46 16.55 -13.85
CA GLY A 112 4.78 16.67 -13.19
C GLY A 112 5.94 17.12 -14.09
N GLY A 113 5.66 17.60 -15.30
CA GLY A 113 6.68 18.14 -16.20
C GLY A 113 6.77 19.66 -16.07
N GLU A 114 7.87 20.14 -15.47
CA GLU A 114 8.57 21.43 -15.70
C GLU A 114 8.91 22.19 -14.40
N ASP A 115 10.18 22.07 -13.99
CA ASP A 115 10.95 23.21 -13.46
C ASP A 115 12.41 23.03 -13.91
N PRO A 116 12.81 23.59 -15.06
CA PRO A 116 14.21 23.61 -15.49
C PRO A 116 15.04 24.38 -14.45
N GLN A 117 16.02 23.72 -13.83
CA GLN A 117 17.03 24.41 -13.02
C GLN A 117 17.70 25.49 -13.87
N GLU A 118 17.54 26.75 -13.48
CA GLU A 118 18.36 27.85 -14.01
C GLU A 118 19.85 27.51 -13.81
N PRO A 119 20.66 27.47 -14.88
CA PRO A 119 22.08 27.26 -14.75
C PRO A 119 22.70 28.51 -14.12
N VAL A 120 23.07 28.44 -12.84
CA VAL A 120 23.96 29.42 -12.22
C VAL A 120 25.33 29.29 -12.90
N ALA A 121 25.58 30.16 -13.88
CA ALA A 121 26.86 30.21 -14.58
C ALA A 121 27.96 30.78 -13.65
N PRO A 122 29.12 30.10 -13.52
CA PRO A 122 30.25 30.65 -12.79
C PRO A 122 30.85 31.87 -13.54
N PRO A 123 31.50 32.81 -12.83
CA PRO A 123 32.08 33.99 -13.48
C PRO A 123 33.20 33.58 -14.46
N PRO A 124 33.28 34.19 -15.66
CA PRO A 124 34.29 33.82 -16.64
C PRO A 124 35.70 34.26 -16.19
N PRO A 125 36.75 33.42 -16.44
CA PRO A 125 38.13 33.78 -16.17
C PRO A 125 38.66 34.86 -17.13
N PRO A 126 39.69 35.64 -16.74
CA PRO A 126 40.24 36.71 -17.55
C PRO A 126 40.98 36.13 -18.76
N GLN A 127 40.52 36.44 -19.98
CA GLN A 127 41.20 36.07 -21.22
C GLN A 127 41.66 37.32 -21.97
N THR A 128 42.98 37.36 -22.16
CA THR A 128 43.80 38.40 -22.79
C THR A 128 43.81 38.23 -24.32
N THR A 129 43.98 39.36 -25.02
CA THR A 129 44.54 39.46 -26.39
C THR A 129 43.62 39.11 -27.56
N THR A 130 43.23 40.12 -28.34
CA THR A 130 43.82 40.37 -29.69
C THR A 130 43.22 41.65 -30.28
N THR A 131 43.98 42.73 -30.17
CA THR A 131 43.84 43.94 -30.97
C THR A 131 44.11 43.59 -32.43
N ARG A 132 43.08 43.67 -33.29
CA ARG A 132 43.26 43.70 -34.73
C ARG A 132 43.29 45.15 -35.19
N ALA A 133 44.50 45.62 -35.48
CA ALA A 133 44.76 46.84 -36.23
C ALA A 133 44.69 46.57 -37.74
N ALA A 134 44.49 47.66 -38.51
CA ALA A 134 44.58 47.83 -39.97
C ALA A 134 43.36 47.33 -40.78
N THR A 135 42.76 48.12 -41.67
CA THR A 135 43.18 49.31 -42.43
C THR A 135 42.00 50.27 -42.62
#